data_AF-A0A1F2Z1Y0-F1
#
_entry.id   AF-A0A1F2Z1Y0-F1
#
_cell.length_a   1.000
_cell.length_b   1.000
_cell.length_c   1.000
_cell.angle_alpha   90.00
_cell.angle_beta   90.00
_cell.angle_gamma   90.00
#
_symmetry.space_group_name_H-M   'P 1'
#
loop_
_entity.id
_entity.type
_entity.pdbx_description
1 polymer ?
#
loop_
_entity_poly.entity_id
_entity_poly.type
_entity_poly.pdbx_seq_one_letter_code
_entity_poly.pdbx_strand_id
1 'polypeptide(L)'
;MSFKNTDHSQPVPQIELDRITKTSGALKVEISPGAFLQPSQEGEVALADAVMKALGKLGKKDKVIDLFSGCGTFAGRILEKCQVHAIENDFGMSNSLKEAAKGHARFTAEARDLFKEPVSVREMKDVTAVVFDPPRAGAKEQCQRLAKSAIPLLVSVSCNPSTFARDAKILMEGGYKLKSLQIFDQFIYTTHTELVGVFTR
;
A
#
# COMPACT_ATOMS: atom_id res chain seq x y z
N MET A 1 -3.17 -64.03 -0.22
CA MET A 1 -3.78 -62.89 0.49
C MET A 1 -3.31 -61.62 -0.19
N SER A 2 -4.24 -60.86 -0.80
CA SER A 2 -3.94 -59.60 -1.49
C SER A 2 -3.88 -58.48 -0.45
N PHE A 3 -2.76 -57.74 -0.40
CA PHE A 3 -2.55 -56.63 0.54
C PHE A 3 -3.21 -55.31 0.08
N LYS A 4 -3.98 -55.33 -1.01
CA LYS A 4 -4.67 -54.13 -1.49
C LYS A 4 -5.99 -53.96 -0.74
N ASN A 5 -5.90 -53.34 0.42
CA ASN A 5 -7.06 -52.75 1.07
C ASN A 5 -7.51 -51.53 0.24
N THR A 6 -8.77 -51.50 -0.14
CA THR A 6 -9.41 -50.51 -1.03
C THR A 6 -9.72 -49.20 -0.31
N ASP A 7 -8.74 -48.65 0.39
CA ASP A 7 -8.81 -47.29 0.94
C ASP A 7 -7.59 -46.54 0.43
N HIS A 8 -7.80 -45.62 -0.50
CA HIS A 8 -6.80 -44.60 -0.77
C HIS A 8 -6.60 -43.82 0.53
N SER A 9 -5.55 -44.13 1.27
CA SER A 9 -5.16 -43.40 2.48
C SER A 9 -5.15 -41.91 2.13
N GLN A 10 -5.90 -41.11 2.89
CA GLN A 10 -5.93 -39.67 2.71
C GLN A 10 -4.48 -39.15 2.73
N PRO A 11 -4.09 -38.27 1.79
CA PRO A 11 -2.74 -37.74 1.73
C PRO A 11 -2.34 -37.19 3.11
N VAL A 12 -1.28 -37.72 3.71
CA VAL A 12 -0.72 -37.20 4.95
C VAL A 12 0.36 -36.20 4.57
N PRO A 13 0.25 -34.91 4.97
CA PRO A 13 1.33 -33.95 4.75
C PRO A 13 2.57 -34.44 5.49
N GLN A 14 3.67 -34.71 4.78
CA GLN A 14 4.95 -35.08 5.39
C GLN A 14 5.79 -33.85 5.76
N ILE A 15 5.54 -32.72 5.08
CA ILE A 15 6.21 -31.44 5.30
C ILE A 15 5.14 -30.36 5.07
N GLU A 16 4.91 -29.55 6.10
CA GLU A 16 4.14 -28.32 6.00
C GLU A 16 5.14 -27.16 6.11
N LEU A 17 5.29 -26.39 5.05
CA LEU A 17 6.10 -25.18 5.09
C LEU A 17 5.23 -24.07 5.66
N ASP A 18 5.63 -23.54 6.81
CA ASP A 18 4.97 -22.37 7.38
C ASP A 18 5.00 -21.22 6.38
N ARG A 19 3.81 -20.69 6.11
CA ARG A 19 3.64 -19.51 5.26
C ARG A 19 4.17 -18.29 6.01
N ILE A 20 5.10 -17.57 5.39
CA ILE A 20 5.64 -16.33 5.95
C ILE A 20 4.50 -15.31 6.00
N THR A 21 4.16 -14.83 7.19
CA THR A 21 3.12 -13.83 7.39
C THR A 21 3.69 -12.57 8.02
N LYS A 22 3.12 -11.42 7.65
CA LYS A 22 3.41 -10.11 8.22
C LYS A 22 2.13 -9.46 8.71
N THR A 23 2.16 -8.98 9.95
CA THR A 23 1.04 -8.22 10.52
C THR A 23 1.28 -6.72 10.31
N SER A 24 0.32 -6.04 9.69
CA SER A 24 0.32 -4.59 9.49
C SER A 24 -1.04 -4.04 9.93
N GLY A 25 -1.13 -3.52 11.15
CA GLY A 25 -2.41 -3.10 11.74
C GLY A 25 -3.42 -4.25 11.79
N ALA A 26 -4.59 -4.06 11.19
CA ALA A 26 -5.67 -5.04 11.16
C ALA A 26 -5.42 -6.25 10.24
N LEU A 27 -4.41 -6.22 9.36
CA LEU A 27 -4.18 -7.28 8.39
C LEU A 27 -3.00 -8.17 8.79
N LYS A 28 -3.21 -9.49 8.78
CA LYS A 28 -2.15 -10.51 8.83
C LYS A 28 -2.01 -11.13 7.44
N VAL A 29 -1.02 -10.67 6.70
CA VAL A 29 -0.86 -10.95 5.26
C VAL A 29 0.18 -12.03 5.04
N GLU A 30 -0.17 -13.04 4.25
CA GLU A 30 0.81 -13.99 3.72
C GLU A 30 1.65 -13.35 2.62
N ILE A 31 2.97 -13.37 2.79
CA ILE A 31 3.90 -12.71 1.88
C ILE A 31 4.15 -13.59 0.66
N SER A 32 3.81 -13.09 -0.53
CA SER A 32 4.10 -13.79 -1.77
C SER A 32 5.62 -13.79 -2.05
N PRO A 33 6.17 -14.81 -2.72
CA PRO A 33 7.56 -14.81 -3.14
C PRO A 33 7.88 -13.56 -3.99
N GLY A 34 8.97 -12.87 -3.65
CA GLY A 34 9.38 -11.64 -4.35
C GLY A 34 8.64 -10.37 -3.92
N ALA A 35 7.70 -10.45 -2.98
CA ALA A 35 7.06 -9.28 -2.41
C ALA A 35 8.08 -8.38 -1.68
N PHE A 36 7.88 -7.07 -1.82
CA PHE A 36 8.69 -6.09 -1.12
C PHE A 36 8.32 -6.03 0.36
N LEU A 37 9.35 -5.94 1.21
CA LEU A 37 9.24 -5.66 2.64
C LEU A 37 10.12 -4.48 2.99
N GLN A 38 9.70 -3.73 4.00
CA GLN A 38 10.51 -2.65 4.54
C GLN A 38 11.82 -3.19 5.11
N PRO A 39 12.96 -2.49 4.94
CA PRO A 39 14.28 -3.00 5.34
C PRO A 39 14.44 -3.22 6.85
N SER A 40 13.70 -2.45 7.66
CA SER A 40 13.71 -2.54 9.11
C SER A 40 12.31 -2.34 9.67
N GLN A 41 12.04 -2.95 10.82
CA GLN A 41 10.76 -2.82 11.52
C GLN A 41 10.58 -1.40 12.07
N GLU A 42 11.64 -0.84 12.66
CA GLU A 42 11.67 0.51 13.22
C GLU A 42 11.42 1.55 12.13
N GLY A 43 12.06 1.37 10.97
CA GLY A 43 11.84 2.19 9.80
C GLY A 43 10.41 2.13 9.30
N GLU A 44 9.84 0.92 9.18
CA GLU A 44 8.44 0.76 8.78
C GLU A 44 7.49 1.48 9.74
N VAL A 45 7.71 1.31 11.04
CA VAL A 45 6.89 1.96 12.08
C VAL A 45 6.97 3.47 11.95
N ALA A 46 8.18 4.03 11.78
CA ALA A 46 8.36 5.47 11.62
C ALA A 46 7.63 6.03 10.37
N LEU A 47 7.71 5.34 9.22
CA LEU A 47 6.98 5.72 8.02
C LEU A 47 5.47 5.62 8.21
N ALA A 48 5.01 4.50 8.77
CA ALA A 48 3.59 4.26 9.01
C ALA A 48 3.01 5.30 9.97
N ASP A 49 3.72 5.65 11.04
CA ASP A 49 3.30 6.67 11.99
C ASP A 49 3.21 8.05 11.33
N ALA A 50 4.15 8.39 10.45
CA ALA A 50 4.12 9.63 9.69
C ALA A 50 2.92 9.70 8.75
N VAL A 51 2.63 8.62 8.02
CA VAL A 51 1.46 8.51 7.14
C VAL A 51 0.16 8.60 7.95
N MET A 52 0.04 7.84 9.05
CA MET A 52 -1.15 7.85 9.89
C MET A 52 -1.37 9.22 10.56
N LYS A 53 -0.29 9.90 10.97
CA LYS A 53 -0.34 11.28 11.49
C LYS A 53 -0.80 12.26 10.42
N ALA A 54 -0.32 12.11 9.18
CA ALA A 54 -0.73 12.95 8.06
C ALA A 54 -2.22 12.77 7.69
N LEU A 55 -2.71 11.52 7.72
CA LEU A 55 -4.13 11.20 7.53
C LEU A 55 -5.04 11.78 8.62
N GLY A 56 -4.50 11.99 9.82
CA GLY A 56 -5.21 12.64 10.91
C GLY A 56 -6.43 11.85 11.38
N LYS A 57 -7.52 12.57 11.71
CA LYS A 57 -8.74 11.94 12.21
C LYS A 57 -9.59 11.42 11.05
N LEU A 58 -9.66 10.10 10.92
CA LEU A 58 -10.54 9.39 9.99
C LEU A 58 -11.73 8.76 10.72
N GLY A 59 -12.88 8.72 10.07
CA GLY A 59 -14.10 8.04 10.50
C GLY A 59 -14.40 6.79 9.65
N LYS A 60 -15.30 5.94 10.15
CA LYS A 60 -15.64 4.67 9.48
C LYS A 60 -16.18 4.84 8.05
N LYS A 61 -16.77 6.00 7.74
CA LYS A 61 -17.34 6.33 6.43
C LYS A 61 -16.31 6.92 5.46
N ASP A 62 -15.16 7.37 5.95
CA ASP A 62 -14.09 7.86 5.08
C ASP A 62 -13.56 6.74 4.22
N LYS A 63 -13.10 7.10 3.02
CA LYS A 63 -12.52 6.19 2.05
C LYS A 63 -11.11 6.64 1.73
N VAL A 64 -10.15 5.75 1.98
CA VAL A 64 -8.75 5.96 1.63
C VAL A 64 -8.35 4.96 0.56
N ILE A 65 -7.63 5.43 -0.46
CA ILE A 65 -7.01 4.55 -1.45
C ILE A 65 -5.52 4.45 -1.13
N ASP A 66 -5.00 3.23 -1.07
CA ASP A 66 -3.57 2.92 -0.93
C ASP A 66 -3.05 2.41 -2.28
N LEU A 67 -2.25 3.23 -2.96
CA LEU A 67 -1.71 2.94 -4.29
C LEU A 67 -0.29 2.41 -4.18
N PHE A 68 0.04 1.38 -4.96
CA PHE A 68 1.30 0.63 -4.81
C PHE A 68 1.38 -0.01 -3.40
N SER A 69 0.27 -0.60 -2.97
CA SER A 69 0.06 -0.99 -1.56
C SER A 69 0.98 -2.11 -1.06
N GLY A 70 1.67 -2.83 -1.95
CA GLY A 70 2.58 -3.91 -1.60
C GLY A 70 1.91 -4.95 -0.72
N CYS A 71 2.55 -5.31 0.40
CA CYS A 71 1.98 -6.21 1.40
C CYS A 71 1.00 -5.54 2.38
N GLY A 72 0.50 -4.34 2.08
CA GLY A 72 -0.51 -3.64 2.88
C GLY A 72 0.03 -2.95 4.13
N THR A 73 1.28 -2.47 4.08
CA THR A 73 1.96 -1.79 5.20
C THR A 73 1.12 -0.63 5.75
N PHE A 74 0.59 0.24 4.88
CA PHE A 74 -0.29 1.33 5.27
C PHE A 74 -1.75 0.86 5.29
N ALA A 75 -2.20 0.17 4.24
CA ALA A 75 -3.57 -0.31 4.08
C ALA A 75 -4.16 -0.95 5.36
N GLY A 76 -3.42 -1.86 6.00
CA GLY A 76 -3.91 -2.56 7.18
C GLY A 76 -4.00 -1.69 8.44
N ARG A 77 -3.14 -0.67 8.59
CA ARG A 77 -3.22 0.32 9.68
C ARG A 77 -4.35 1.32 9.46
N ILE A 78 -4.56 1.72 8.20
CA ILE A 78 -5.67 2.61 7.81
C ILE A 78 -7.03 1.90 8.01
N LEU A 79 -7.10 0.60 7.74
CA LEU A 79 -8.30 -0.23 7.87
C LEU A 79 -8.87 -0.27 9.29
N GLU A 80 -8.04 -0.06 10.31
CA GLU A 80 -8.52 0.08 11.69
C GLU A 80 -9.50 1.26 11.83
N LYS A 81 -9.31 2.32 11.04
CA LYS A 81 -10.04 3.59 11.16
C LYS A 81 -11.18 3.68 10.15
N CYS A 82 -10.94 3.43 8.87
CA CYS A 82 -11.88 3.74 7.79
C CYS A 82 -11.99 2.64 6.72
N GLN A 83 -12.63 2.96 5.59
CA GLN A 83 -12.64 2.09 4.41
C GLN A 83 -11.34 2.25 3.62
N VAL A 84 -10.84 1.13 3.09
CA VAL A 84 -9.57 1.08 2.35
C VAL A 84 -9.78 0.35 1.02
N HIS A 85 -9.26 0.95 -0.03
CA HIS A 85 -9.09 0.29 -1.33
C HIS A 85 -7.60 0.24 -1.65
N ALA A 86 -7.03 -0.96 -1.63
CA ALA A 86 -5.61 -1.18 -1.88
C ALA A 86 -5.40 -1.60 -3.35
N ILE A 87 -4.45 -0.96 -4.03
CA ILE A 87 -4.12 -1.30 -5.42
C ILE A 87 -2.64 -1.69 -5.47
N GLU A 88 -2.41 -2.90 -5.96
CA GLU A 88 -1.08 -3.52 -6.08
C GLU A 88 -0.91 -4.08 -7.49
N ASN A 89 0.29 -4.03 -8.06
CA ASN A 89 0.53 -4.57 -9.39
C ASN A 89 0.69 -6.10 -9.36
N ASP A 90 1.33 -6.64 -8.31
CA ASP A 90 1.50 -8.08 -8.16
C ASP A 90 0.18 -8.78 -7.82
N PHE A 91 -0.23 -9.72 -8.68
CA PHE A 91 -1.46 -10.47 -8.49
C PHE A 91 -1.41 -11.34 -7.22
N GLY A 92 -0.27 -11.98 -6.95
CA GLY A 92 -0.10 -12.83 -5.78
C GLY A 92 -0.29 -12.04 -4.48
N MET A 93 0.35 -10.87 -4.41
CA MET A 93 0.28 -9.99 -3.26
C MET A 93 -1.11 -9.36 -3.08
N SER A 94 -1.74 -8.92 -4.18
CA SER A 94 -3.12 -8.44 -4.15
C SER A 94 -4.09 -9.53 -3.64
N ASN A 95 -3.89 -10.78 -4.05
CA ASN A 95 -4.70 -11.90 -3.57
C ASN A 95 -4.46 -12.18 -2.08
N SER A 96 -3.20 -12.17 -1.63
CA SER A 96 -2.86 -12.29 -0.20
C SER A 96 -3.51 -11.20 0.65
N LEU A 97 -3.60 -9.96 0.15
CA LEU A 97 -4.32 -8.87 0.82
C LEU A 97 -5.81 -9.16 0.95
N LYS A 98 -6.45 -9.65 -0.11
CA LYS A 98 -7.88 -10.05 -0.07
C LYS A 98 -8.12 -11.16 0.93
N GLU A 99 -7.25 -12.16 0.95
CA GLU A 99 -7.33 -13.29 1.88
C GLU A 99 -7.15 -12.83 3.33
N ALA A 100 -6.16 -11.98 3.61
CA ALA A 100 -5.92 -11.38 4.92
C ALA A 100 -7.08 -10.51 5.41
N ALA A 101 -7.84 -9.95 4.48
CA ALA A 101 -8.99 -9.10 4.76
C ALA A 101 -10.32 -9.86 4.88
N LYS A 102 -10.34 -11.20 4.80
CA LYS A 102 -11.55 -11.98 5.06
C LYS A 102 -12.09 -11.64 6.45
N GLY A 103 -13.34 -11.15 6.50
CA GLY A 103 -13.97 -10.64 7.73
C GLY A 103 -13.93 -9.11 7.89
N HIS A 104 -13.19 -8.40 7.04
CA HIS A 104 -13.12 -6.94 7.01
C HIS A 104 -13.95 -6.35 5.86
N ALA A 105 -15.24 -6.14 6.08
CA ALA A 105 -16.17 -5.60 5.07
C ALA A 105 -15.81 -4.19 4.52
N ARG A 106 -14.85 -3.49 5.14
CA ARG A 106 -14.38 -2.16 4.75
C ARG A 106 -13.11 -2.17 3.91
N PHE A 107 -12.60 -3.34 3.58
CA PHE A 107 -11.38 -3.51 2.81
C PHE A 107 -11.68 -4.09 1.43
N THR A 108 -11.03 -3.56 0.42
CA THR A 108 -11.00 -4.14 -0.93
C THR A 108 -9.57 -4.04 -1.45
N ALA A 109 -9.17 -4.99 -2.29
CA ALA A 109 -7.90 -4.91 -3.00
C ALA A 109 -8.09 -5.25 -4.48
N GLU A 110 -7.22 -4.71 -5.32
CA GLU A 110 -7.21 -4.93 -6.76
C GLU A 110 -5.78 -5.14 -7.27
N ALA A 111 -5.64 -6.03 -8.27
CA ALA A 111 -4.38 -6.20 -8.99
C ALA A 111 -4.40 -5.29 -10.23
N ARG A 112 -3.58 -4.24 -10.27
CA ARG A 112 -3.57 -3.26 -11.37
C ARG A 112 -2.18 -2.66 -11.59
N ASP A 113 -1.75 -2.63 -12.84
CA ASP A 113 -0.52 -1.95 -13.27
C ASP A 113 -0.75 -0.45 -13.39
N LEU A 114 -0.52 0.29 -12.31
CA LEU A 114 -0.72 1.74 -12.25
C LEU A 114 0.16 2.54 -13.22
N PHE A 115 1.23 1.95 -13.78
CA PHE A 115 2.04 2.61 -14.82
C PHE A 115 1.35 2.62 -16.18
N LYS A 116 0.51 1.62 -16.45
CA LYS A 116 -0.24 1.49 -17.71
C LYS A 116 -1.68 1.98 -17.56
N GLU A 117 -2.29 1.67 -16.43
CA GLU A 117 -3.69 1.92 -16.12
C GLU A 117 -3.81 2.64 -14.77
N PRO A 118 -3.48 3.95 -14.72
CA PRO A 118 -3.65 4.74 -13.51
C PRO A 118 -5.13 4.86 -13.14
N VAL A 119 -5.44 4.93 -11.85
CA VAL A 119 -6.80 5.14 -11.36
C VAL A 119 -7.35 6.45 -11.90
N SER A 120 -8.52 6.38 -12.53
CA SER A 120 -9.16 7.55 -13.12
C SER A 120 -9.73 8.49 -12.07
N VAL A 121 -9.92 9.76 -12.44
CA VAL A 121 -10.57 10.77 -11.57
C VAL A 121 -11.97 10.32 -11.14
N ARG A 122 -12.69 9.60 -12.02
CA ARG A 122 -14.04 9.09 -11.73
C ARG A 122 -14.03 8.00 -10.66
N GLU A 123 -13.06 7.11 -10.69
CA GLU A 123 -12.91 6.04 -9.68
C GLU A 123 -12.52 6.59 -8.31
N MET A 124 -11.80 7.72 -8.29
CA MET A 124 -11.41 8.42 -7.06
C MET A 124 -12.47 9.41 -6.54
N LYS A 125 -13.70 9.37 -7.07
CA LYS A 125 -14.79 10.19 -6.57
C LYS A 125 -15.10 9.84 -5.11
N ASP A 126 -15.39 10.86 -4.30
CA ASP A 126 -15.76 10.75 -2.89
C ASP A 126 -14.67 10.09 -1.99
N VAL A 127 -13.42 10.07 -2.46
CA VAL A 127 -12.24 9.63 -1.69
C VAL A 127 -11.78 10.74 -0.75
N THR A 128 -11.61 10.42 0.53
CA THR A 128 -11.16 11.35 1.57
C THR A 128 -9.66 11.62 1.45
N ALA A 129 -8.86 10.57 1.21
CA ALA A 129 -7.42 10.69 1.03
C ALA A 129 -6.83 9.59 0.15
N VAL A 130 -5.66 9.86 -0.43
CA VAL A 130 -4.85 8.85 -1.14
C VAL A 130 -3.48 8.77 -0.51
N VAL A 131 -3.04 7.55 -0.21
CA VAL A 131 -1.65 7.23 0.14
C VAL A 131 -1.03 6.55 -1.08
N PHE A 132 0.21 6.88 -1.42
CA PHE A 132 0.91 6.21 -2.51
C PHE A 132 2.40 6.09 -2.25
N ASP A 133 2.94 4.88 -2.43
CA ASP A 133 4.35 4.51 -2.22
C ASP A 133 4.93 3.83 -3.47
N PRO A 134 5.16 4.59 -4.57
CA PRO A 134 5.58 4.00 -5.83
C PRO A 134 7.03 3.49 -5.77
N PRO A 135 7.42 2.56 -6.65
CA PRO A 135 8.81 2.17 -6.81
C PRO A 135 9.65 3.35 -7.32
N ARG A 136 10.97 3.17 -7.43
CA ARG A 136 11.95 4.24 -7.77
C ARG A 136 11.65 5.06 -9.04
N ALA A 137 10.79 4.57 -9.94
CA ALA A 137 10.33 5.30 -11.12
C ALA A 137 9.37 6.46 -10.80
N GLY A 138 8.78 6.49 -9.60
CA GLY A 138 7.73 7.41 -9.17
C GLY A 138 6.35 7.03 -9.72
N ALA A 139 5.38 7.95 -9.59
CA ALA A 139 3.97 7.74 -9.92
C ALA A 139 3.45 8.75 -10.96
N LYS A 140 4.28 9.15 -11.94
CA LYS A 140 4.00 10.27 -12.86
C LYS A 140 2.59 10.25 -13.45
N GLU A 141 2.19 9.14 -14.05
CA GLU A 141 0.90 8.95 -14.72
C GLU A 141 -0.26 9.05 -13.72
N GLN A 142 -0.10 8.47 -12.54
CA GLN A 142 -1.06 8.56 -11.46
C GLN A 142 -1.15 9.98 -10.90
N CYS A 143 -0.03 10.68 -10.70
CA CYS A 143 0.01 12.07 -10.26
C CYS A 143 -0.68 13.00 -11.25
N GLN A 144 -0.61 12.74 -12.55
CA GLN A 144 -1.38 13.49 -13.56
C GLN A 144 -2.90 13.31 -13.40
N ARG A 145 -3.36 12.15 -12.91
CA ARG A 145 -4.78 11.91 -12.58
C ARG A 145 -5.16 12.56 -11.26
N LEU A 146 -4.32 12.42 -10.23
CA LEU A 146 -4.51 13.05 -8.92
C LEU A 146 -4.55 14.58 -9.00
N ALA A 147 -3.69 15.19 -9.82
CA ALA A 147 -3.68 16.63 -10.08
C ALA A 147 -5.03 17.16 -10.58
N LYS A 148 -5.79 16.33 -11.30
CA LYS A 148 -7.12 16.64 -11.84
C LYS A 148 -8.27 16.26 -10.90
N SER A 149 -7.99 15.61 -9.77
CA SER A 149 -8.99 15.22 -8.79
C SER A 149 -9.23 16.34 -7.75
N ALA A 150 -10.34 16.23 -7.03
CA ALA A 150 -10.70 17.11 -5.92
C ALA A 150 -10.48 16.44 -4.55
N ILE A 151 -9.55 15.48 -4.47
CA ILE A 151 -9.26 14.76 -3.23
C ILE A 151 -8.63 15.74 -2.23
N PRO A 152 -9.13 15.86 -0.99
CA PRO A 152 -8.63 16.85 -0.04
C PRO A 152 -7.17 16.64 0.38
N LEU A 153 -6.74 15.37 0.49
CA LEU A 153 -5.46 15.00 1.09
C LEU A 153 -4.76 13.91 0.26
N LEU A 154 -3.50 14.15 -0.08
CA LEU A 154 -2.60 13.15 -0.65
C LEU A 154 -1.37 13.01 0.26
N VAL A 155 -0.97 11.76 0.51
CA VAL A 155 0.25 11.42 1.25
C VAL A 155 1.13 10.58 0.33
N SER A 156 2.26 11.14 -0.05
CA SER A 156 3.26 10.48 -0.89
C SER A 156 4.36 9.93 -0.02
N VAL A 157 4.70 8.66 -0.20
CA VAL A 157 5.94 8.05 0.30
C VAL A 157 6.88 7.86 -0.88
N SER A 158 8.19 8.06 -0.70
CA SER A 158 9.14 7.85 -1.80
C SER A 158 10.58 7.65 -1.34
N CYS A 159 11.23 6.63 -1.91
CA CYS A 159 12.64 6.34 -1.74
C CYS A 159 13.56 7.10 -2.71
N ASN A 160 13.00 7.92 -3.61
CA ASN A 160 13.73 8.63 -4.65
C ASN A 160 13.35 10.12 -4.70
N PRO A 161 14.20 11.01 -4.14
CA PRO A 161 13.95 12.45 -4.12
C PRO A 161 13.74 13.08 -5.50
N SER A 162 14.39 12.56 -6.55
CA SER A 162 14.30 13.13 -7.89
C SER A 162 12.93 12.88 -8.52
N THR A 163 12.41 11.66 -8.42
CA THR A 163 11.07 11.34 -8.92
C THR A 163 9.99 11.93 -8.03
N PHE A 164 10.20 11.99 -6.71
CA PHE A 164 9.33 12.73 -5.80
C PHE A 164 9.19 14.19 -6.23
N ALA A 165 10.30 14.89 -6.53
CA ALA A 165 10.26 16.29 -6.94
C ALA A 165 9.46 16.49 -8.25
N ARG A 166 9.63 15.60 -9.24
CA ARG A 166 8.84 15.60 -10.47
C ARG A 166 7.35 15.42 -10.19
N ASP A 167 7.00 14.44 -9.37
CA ASP A 167 5.61 14.07 -9.09
C ASP A 167 4.92 15.14 -8.23
N ALA A 168 5.63 15.70 -7.24
CA ALA A 168 5.20 16.84 -6.44
C ALA A 168 4.91 18.07 -7.30
N LYS A 169 5.76 18.37 -8.29
CA LYS A 169 5.53 19.46 -9.24
C LYS A 169 4.22 19.27 -10.01
N ILE A 170 3.94 18.07 -10.51
CA ILE A 170 2.68 17.75 -11.21
C ILE A 170 1.47 17.99 -10.30
N LEU A 171 1.53 17.55 -9.04
CA LEU A 171 0.45 17.77 -8.07
C LEU A 171 0.24 19.25 -7.78
N MET A 172 1.34 20.01 -7.61
CA MET A 172 1.29 21.44 -7.32
C MET A 172 0.74 22.26 -8.50
N GLU A 173 1.13 21.92 -9.74
CA GLU A 173 0.54 22.48 -10.95
C GLU A 173 -0.96 22.15 -11.07
N GLY A 174 -1.38 21.00 -10.52
CA GLY A 174 -2.78 20.61 -10.35
C GLY A 174 -3.55 21.38 -9.27
N GLY A 175 -2.89 22.25 -8.50
CA GLY A 175 -3.49 23.08 -7.45
C GLY A 175 -3.33 22.56 -6.02
N TYR A 176 -2.62 21.45 -5.81
CA TYR A 176 -2.26 21.01 -4.46
C TYR A 176 -1.13 21.87 -3.86
N LYS A 177 -1.04 21.91 -2.54
CA LYS A 177 0.05 22.57 -1.81
C LYS A 177 0.80 21.52 -1.01
N LEU A 178 2.11 21.44 -1.18
CA LEU A 178 2.98 20.68 -0.29
C LEU A 178 2.98 21.36 1.09
N LYS A 179 2.40 20.70 2.10
CA LYS A 179 2.26 21.21 3.46
C LYS A 179 3.40 20.82 4.37
N SER A 180 3.92 19.61 4.21
CA SER A 180 5.06 19.13 4.94
C SER A 180 5.81 18.09 4.12
N LEU A 181 7.12 18.00 4.40
CA LEU A 181 8.01 16.98 3.89
C LEU A 181 8.84 16.48 5.07
N GLN A 182 8.86 15.18 5.29
CA GLN A 182 9.68 14.53 6.31
C GLN A 182 10.64 13.56 5.62
N ILE A 183 11.86 13.46 6.14
CA ILE A 183 12.92 12.60 5.62
C ILE A 183 13.20 11.53 6.68
N PHE A 184 13.30 10.28 6.26
CA PHE A 184 13.55 9.12 7.10
C PHE A 184 14.83 8.43 6.62
N ASP A 185 15.75 8.20 7.54
CA ASP A 185 16.94 7.40 7.32
C ASP A 185 16.66 5.96 7.77
N GLN A 186 16.19 5.14 6.84
CA GLN A 186 16.04 3.70 7.06
C GLN A 186 17.29 2.91 6.65
N PHE A 187 18.22 3.53 5.91
CA PHE A 187 19.33 2.85 5.25
C PHE A 187 20.66 3.44 5.73
N ILE A 188 20.95 3.17 7.00
CA ILE A 188 22.15 3.67 7.69
C ILE A 188 23.39 3.35 6.86
N TYR A 189 24.28 4.34 6.73
CA TYR A 189 25.52 4.27 5.93
C TYR A 189 25.32 4.22 4.41
N THR A 190 24.14 4.58 3.90
CA THR A 190 23.90 4.73 2.47
C THR A 190 23.43 6.13 2.11
N THR A 191 23.33 6.42 0.81
CA THR A 191 22.72 7.66 0.30
C THR A 191 21.21 7.53 0.09
N HIS A 192 20.59 6.39 0.44
CA HIS A 192 19.16 6.18 0.26
C HIS A 192 18.39 6.86 1.39
N THR A 193 17.31 7.55 1.04
CA THR A 193 16.44 8.26 1.97
C THR A 193 15.00 8.00 1.60
N GLU A 194 14.15 7.79 2.60
CA GLU A 194 12.71 7.75 2.42
C GLU A 194 12.11 9.12 2.72
N LEU A 195 11.07 9.49 1.98
CA LEU A 195 10.39 10.78 2.08
C LEU A 195 8.91 10.56 2.35
N VAL A 196 8.32 11.37 3.22
CA VAL A 196 6.86 11.47 3.35
C VAL A 196 6.44 12.91 3.06
N GLY A 197 5.77 13.12 1.94
CA GLY A 197 5.22 14.40 1.50
C GLY A 197 3.71 14.47 1.69
N VAL A 198 3.23 15.52 2.34
CA VAL A 198 1.79 15.75 2.58
C VAL A 198 1.31 16.88 1.69
N PHE A 199 0.30 16.60 0.85
CA PHE A 199 -0.29 17.56 -0.06
C PHE A 199 -1.76 17.77 0.28
N THR A 200 -2.18 19.03 0.35
CA THR A 200 -3.58 19.38 0.58
C THR A 200 -4.09 20.31 -0.51
N ARG A 201 -5.39 20.25 -0.77
CA ARG A 201 -6.07 21.21 -1.64
C ARG A 201 -6.95 22.15 -0.84
#